data_AF-A0A3G8GT84-F1
#
_entry.id   AF-A0A3G8GT84-F1
#
_cell.length_a   1.000
_cell.length_b   1.000
_cell.length_c   1.000
_cell.angle_alpha   90.00
_cell.angle_beta   90.00
_cell.angle_gamma   90.00
#
_symmetry.space_group_name_H-M   'P 1'
#
loop_
_entity.id
_entity.type
_entity.pdbx_description
1 polymer ?
#
loop_
_entity_poly.entity_id
_entity_poly.type
_entity_poly.pdbx_seq_one_letter_code
_entity_poly.pdbx_strand_id
1 'polypeptide(L)'
;MRLASRPFSIFMLALFALVLAACSGGKPESAIEAFYRAAAKGDVEKATEQISFAQVPAAQMVQAKGKVQMIVGEMQSRINANDGLDRIEMEQVTVDEAGKAAQVRARIKYKNGKDQTQVHKLVNEDGTWKILLK
;
A
#
# COMPACT_ATOMS: atom_id res chain seq x y z
N MET A 1 18.70 -58.60 -13.82
CA MET A 1 17.98 -57.45 -14.40
C MET A 1 18.77 -56.20 -14.07
N ARG A 2 19.17 -55.43 -15.08
CA ARG A 2 20.19 -54.37 -15.00
C ARG A 2 19.67 -53.12 -14.29
N LEU A 3 20.58 -52.47 -13.56
CA LEU A 3 20.50 -51.09 -13.05
C LEU A 3 19.93 -50.13 -14.11
N ALA A 4 18.91 -49.35 -13.73
CA ALA A 4 18.55 -48.13 -14.43
C ALA A 4 18.08 -47.09 -13.40
N SER A 5 19.10 -46.51 -12.77
CA SER A 5 19.18 -45.11 -12.34
C SER A 5 18.08 -44.19 -12.86
N ARG A 6 17.24 -43.63 -11.99
CA ARG A 6 16.71 -42.25 -12.13
C ARG A 6 16.32 -41.62 -10.76
N PRO A 7 17.25 -41.32 -9.84
CA PRO A 7 16.96 -40.34 -8.79
C PRO A 7 17.11 -38.89 -9.31
N PHE A 8 17.19 -38.67 -10.63
CA PHE A 8 17.43 -37.34 -11.19
C PHE A 8 16.16 -36.47 -11.27
N SER A 9 14.96 -37.05 -11.14
CA SER A 9 13.71 -36.32 -11.40
C SER A 9 13.06 -35.67 -10.18
N ILE A 10 13.44 -36.04 -8.95
CA ILE A 10 12.81 -35.51 -7.73
C ILE A 10 13.62 -34.34 -7.15
N PHE A 11 14.94 -34.33 -7.35
CA PHE A 11 15.79 -33.25 -6.84
C PHE A 11 15.66 -31.93 -7.63
N MET A 12 15.17 -31.98 -8.88
CA MET A 12 15.02 -30.80 -9.74
C MET A 12 13.69 -30.05 -9.53
N LEU A 13 12.70 -30.66 -8.86
CA LEU A 13 11.41 -30.01 -8.57
C LEU A 13 11.44 -29.17 -7.28
N ALA A 14 12.37 -29.42 -6.37
CA ALA A 14 12.51 -28.66 -5.13
C ALA A 14 13.20 -27.30 -5.31
N LEU A 15 13.97 -27.12 -6.40
CA LEU A 15 14.72 -25.88 -6.64
C LEU A 15 13.87 -24.74 -7.23
N PHE A 16 12.69 -25.05 -7.79
CA PHE A 16 11.76 -24.04 -8.32
C PHE A 16 10.82 -23.44 -7.26
N ALA A 17 10.74 -24.04 -6.06
CA ALA A 17 9.92 -23.51 -4.98
C ALA A 17 10.57 -22.32 -4.24
N LEU A 18 11.89 -22.12 -4.37
CA LEU A 18 12.62 -21.05 -3.67
C LEU A 18 12.68 -19.71 -4.42
N VAL A 19 12.27 -19.64 -5.68
CA VAL A 19 12.42 -18.41 -6.50
C VAL A 19 11.23 -17.46 -6.35
N LEU A 20 10.14 -17.85 -5.69
CA LEU A 20 8.94 -17.01 -5.51
C LEU A 20 8.92 -16.20 -4.21
N ALA A 21 9.90 -16.37 -3.32
CA ALA A 21 9.98 -15.59 -2.07
C ALA A 21 10.62 -14.19 -2.24
N ALA A 22 11.10 -13.86 -3.45
CA ALA A 22 11.83 -12.62 -3.72
C ALA A 22 11.02 -11.62 -4.56
N CYS A 23 9.75 -11.38 -4.18
CA CYS A 23 8.96 -10.20 -4.55
C CYS A 23 7.72 -10.06 -3.64
N SER A 24 7.77 -10.58 -2.40
CA SER A 24 6.64 -10.48 -1.45
C SER A 24 6.50 -9.10 -0.79
N GLY A 25 7.41 -8.18 -1.09
CA GLY A 25 7.22 -6.78 -0.76
C GLY A 25 6.11 -6.20 -1.63
N GLY A 26 5.05 -5.67 -1.02
CA GLY A 26 3.94 -5.07 -1.76
C GLY A 26 4.39 -3.92 -2.68
N LYS A 27 3.50 -3.43 -3.54
CA LYS A 27 3.76 -2.23 -4.35
C LYS A 27 3.36 -0.96 -3.57
N PRO A 28 4.09 0.17 -3.68
CA PRO A 28 3.69 1.45 -3.07
C PRO A 28 2.23 1.84 -3.38
N GLU A 29 1.80 1.60 -4.62
CA GLU A 29 0.47 1.88 -5.14
C GLU A 29 -0.63 1.16 -4.35
N SER A 30 -0.37 -0.08 -3.91
CA SER A 30 -1.34 -0.89 -3.17
C SER A 30 -1.69 -0.27 -1.82
N ALA A 31 -0.74 0.38 -1.15
CA ALA A 31 -1.01 1.10 0.10
C ALA A 31 -1.92 2.33 -0.14
N ILE A 32 -1.71 3.06 -1.24
CA ILE A 32 -2.57 4.19 -1.63
C ILE A 32 -3.99 3.70 -1.94
N GLU A 33 -4.12 2.64 -2.75
CA GLU A 33 -5.44 2.08 -3.06
C GLU A 33 -6.18 1.62 -1.82
N ALA A 34 -5.51 0.88 -0.94
CA ALA A 34 -6.08 0.39 0.31
C ALA A 34 -6.54 1.56 1.19
N PHE A 35 -5.74 2.62 1.30
CA PHE A 35 -6.06 3.80 2.11
C PHE A 35 -7.32 4.52 1.61
N TYR A 36 -7.41 4.84 0.32
CA TYR A 36 -8.60 5.52 -0.23
C TYR A 36 -9.85 4.64 -0.22
N ARG A 37 -9.71 3.33 -0.45
CA ARG A 37 -10.85 2.39 -0.37
C ARG A 37 -11.36 2.22 1.06
N ALA A 38 -10.45 2.19 2.04
CA ALA A 38 -10.82 2.17 3.45
C ALA A 38 -11.51 3.49 3.84
N ALA A 39 -10.95 4.63 3.45
CA ALA A 39 -11.55 5.95 3.70
C ALA A 39 -12.94 6.09 3.07
N ALA A 40 -13.14 5.64 1.83
CA ALA A 40 -14.46 5.63 1.20
C ALA A 40 -15.52 4.84 1.99
N LYS A 41 -15.10 3.80 2.71
CA LYS A 41 -15.96 2.97 3.57
C LYS A 41 -16.06 3.48 5.02
N GLY A 42 -15.30 4.52 5.38
CA GLY A 42 -15.17 4.97 6.78
C GLY A 42 -14.42 3.98 7.68
N ASP A 43 -13.66 3.05 7.07
CA ASP A 43 -12.91 2.03 7.80
C ASP A 43 -11.59 2.63 8.30
N VAL A 44 -11.68 3.36 9.42
CA VAL A 44 -10.55 4.08 10.03
C VAL A 44 -9.42 3.13 10.41
N GLU A 45 -9.74 1.93 10.87
CA GLU A 45 -8.74 0.93 11.26
C GLU A 45 -7.89 0.51 10.06
N LYS A 46 -8.53 0.05 8.97
CA LYS A 46 -7.79 -0.32 7.75
C LYS A 46 -7.05 0.83 7.10
N ALA A 47 -7.60 2.04 7.17
CA ALA A 47 -6.90 3.22 6.69
C ALA A 47 -5.65 3.52 7.53
N THR A 48 -5.76 3.39 8.86
CA THR A 48 -4.64 3.61 9.79
C THR A 48 -3.53 2.58 9.59
N GLU A 49 -3.85 1.35 9.25
CA GLU A 49 -2.85 0.33 8.89
C GLU A 49 -1.96 0.74 7.71
N GLN A 50 -2.42 1.61 6.81
CA GLN A 50 -1.62 2.06 5.67
C GLN A 50 -0.68 3.21 6.02
N ILE A 51 -0.72 3.74 7.24
CA ILE A 51 0.07 4.89 7.67
C ILE A 51 1.32 4.44 8.43
N SER A 52 2.45 5.09 8.14
CA SER A 52 3.68 4.90 8.89
C SER A 52 3.61 5.69 10.20
N PHE A 53 3.95 5.02 11.29
CA PHE A 53 4.16 5.65 12.59
C PHE A 53 5.59 5.46 13.10
N ALA A 54 6.51 4.95 12.26
CA ALA A 54 7.87 4.60 12.68
C ALA A 54 8.65 5.79 13.28
N GLN A 55 8.32 7.03 12.87
CA GLN A 55 8.95 8.25 13.37
C GLN A 55 8.15 8.95 14.49
N VAL A 56 7.01 8.38 14.91
CA VAL A 56 6.15 8.96 15.94
C VAL A 56 6.60 8.47 17.31
N PRO A 57 6.97 9.36 18.25
CA PRO A 57 7.32 8.95 19.61
C PRO A 57 6.14 8.25 20.30
N ALA A 58 6.42 7.25 21.13
CA ALA A 58 5.39 6.49 21.85
C ALA A 58 4.40 7.39 22.59
N ALA A 59 4.87 8.47 23.23
CA ALA A 59 4.06 9.45 23.94
C ALA A 59 3.05 10.21 23.06
N GLN A 60 3.27 10.27 21.74
CA GLN A 60 2.41 10.97 20.78
C GLN A 60 1.52 10.03 19.95
N MET A 61 1.63 8.71 20.14
CA MET A 61 0.93 7.72 19.31
C MET A 61 -0.60 7.89 19.31
N VAL A 62 -1.20 8.19 20.47
CA VAL A 62 -2.64 8.42 20.58
C VAL A 62 -3.05 9.64 19.75
N GLN A 63 -2.30 10.73 19.85
CA GLN A 63 -2.56 11.94 19.08
C GLN A 63 -2.39 11.72 17.58
N ALA A 64 -1.33 11.01 17.19
CA ALA A 64 -1.07 10.69 15.78
C ALA A 64 -2.21 9.85 15.17
N LYS A 65 -2.66 8.79 15.87
CA LYS A 65 -3.83 8.01 15.44
C LYS A 65 -5.12 8.83 15.38
N GLY A 66 -5.33 9.73 16.36
CA GLY A 66 -6.46 10.66 16.33
C GLY A 66 -6.45 11.59 15.11
N LYS A 67 -5.28 12.08 14.69
CA LYS A 67 -5.13 12.85 13.44
C LYS A 67 -5.48 12.02 12.21
N VAL A 68 -5.06 10.76 12.15
CA VAL A 68 -5.43 9.85 11.05
C VAL A 68 -6.95 9.67 10.98
N GLN A 69 -7.60 9.45 12.12
CA GLN A 69 -9.06 9.34 12.18
C GLN A 69 -9.76 10.59 11.62
N MET A 70 -9.28 11.79 11.97
CA MET A 70 -9.82 13.04 11.43
C MET A 70 -9.63 13.15 9.90
N ILE A 71 -8.42 12.84 9.40
CA ILE A 71 -8.12 12.85 7.97
C ILE A 71 -9.03 11.88 7.22
N VAL A 72 -9.18 10.66 7.73
CA VAL A 72 -10.05 9.64 7.13
C VAL A 72 -11.50 10.09 7.10
N GLY A 73 -11.99 10.72 8.18
CA GLY A 73 -13.33 11.30 8.24
C GLY A 73 -13.54 12.42 7.21
N GLU A 74 -12.57 13.32 7.06
CA GLU A 74 -12.63 14.38 6.03
C GLU A 74 -12.61 13.79 4.62
N MET A 75 -11.75 12.80 4.37
CA MET A 75 -11.69 12.09 3.09
C MET A 75 -13.02 11.41 2.77
N GLN A 76 -13.63 10.71 3.74
CA GLN A 76 -14.93 10.08 3.55
C GLN A 76 -16.01 11.10 3.23
N SER A 77 -16.06 12.22 3.98
CA SER A 77 -17.01 13.31 3.75
C SER A 77 -16.85 13.88 2.33
N ARG A 78 -15.62 14.16 1.90
CA ARG A 78 -15.32 14.62 0.53
C ARG A 78 -15.73 13.60 -0.51
N ILE A 79 -15.43 12.32 -0.31
CA ILE A 79 -15.81 11.24 -1.24
C ILE A 79 -17.33 11.17 -1.38
N ASN A 80 -18.07 11.20 -0.27
CA ASN A 80 -19.53 11.17 -0.26
C ASN A 80 -20.15 12.41 -0.91
N ALA A 81 -19.58 13.60 -0.67
CA ALA A 81 -19.99 14.84 -1.32
C ALA A 81 -19.73 14.85 -2.85
N ASN A 82 -18.98 13.88 -3.36
CA ASN A 82 -18.74 13.69 -4.79
C ASN A 82 -19.38 12.40 -5.33
N ASP A 83 -20.50 11.98 -4.73
CA ASP A 83 -21.30 10.79 -5.08
C ASP A 83 -20.55 9.45 -4.93
N GLY A 84 -19.41 9.46 -4.24
CA GLY A 84 -18.59 8.29 -3.97
C GLY A 84 -17.31 8.21 -4.82
N LEU A 85 -16.47 7.24 -4.48
CA LEU A 85 -15.23 6.96 -5.19
C LEU A 85 -15.55 6.12 -6.44
N ASP A 86 -15.06 6.56 -7.61
CA ASP A 86 -15.09 5.78 -8.85
C ASP A 86 -13.86 4.88 -8.94
N ARG A 87 -12.68 5.51 -9.09
CA ARG A 87 -11.40 4.81 -9.23
C ARG A 87 -10.23 5.68 -8.80
N ILE A 88 -9.07 5.04 -8.70
CA ILE A 88 -7.79 5.66 -8.37
C ILE A 88 -6.86 5.31 -9.52
N GLU A 89 -6.26 6.32 -10.15
CA GLU A 89 -5.32 6.15 -11.25
C GLU A 89 -3.92 6.55 -10.79
N MET A 90 -2.97 5.61 -10.87
CA MET A 90 -1.57 5.87 -10.54
C MET A 90 -0.90 6.47 -11.76
N GLU A 91 -0.68 7.79 -11.75
CA GLU A 91 -0.10 8.52 -12.88
C GLU A 91 1.43 8.40 -12.90
N GLN A 92 2.06 8.37 -11.72
CA GLN A 92 3.51 8.28 -11.60
C GLN A 92 3.89 7.58 -10.31
N VAL A 93 4.87 6.68 -10.39
CA VAL A 93 5.47 5.99 -9.24
C VAL A 93 6.98 6.10 -9.37
N THR A 94 7.62 6.64 -8.34
CA THR A 94 9.07 6.77 -8.29
C THR A 94 9.54 6.18 -6.98
N VAL A 95 10.29 5.08 -7.06
CA VAL A 95 10.95 4.45 -5.92
C VAL A 95 12.42 4.89 -5.94
N ASP A 96 12.99 5.18 -4.78
CA ASP A 96 14.41 5.50 -4.68
C ASP A 96 15.30 4.29 -5.00
N GLU A 97 16.56 4.54 -5.32
CA GLU A 97 17.53 3.47 -5.68
C GLU A 97 17.70 2.44 -4.57
N ALA A 98 17.50 2.85 -3.30
CA ALA A 98 17.61 1.99 -2.14
C ALA A 98 16.35 1.13 -1.89
N GLY A 99 15.24 1.37 -2.59
CA GLY A 99 13.98 0.66 -2.39
C GLY A 99 13.29 0.96 -1.06
N LYS A 100 13.67 2.07 -0.38
CA LYS A 100 13.20 2.43 0.96
C LYS A 100 12.15 3.54 0.97
N ALA A 101 12.13 4.38 -0.06
CA ALA A 101 11.20 5.49 -0.17
C ALA A 101 10.54 5.49 -1.54
N ALA A 102 9.28 5.92 -1.58
CA ALA A 102 8.56 6.10 -2.82
C ALA A 102 7.76 7.41 -2.83
N GLN A 103 7.55 7.95 -4.02
CA GLN A 103 6.60 9.00 -4.29
C GLN A 103 5.60 8.50 -5.33
N VAL A 104 4.31 8.60 -5.00
CA VAL A 104 3.22 8.17 -5.88
C VAL A 104 2.31 9.36 -6.17
N ARG A 105 2.15 9.69 -7.45
CA ARG A 105 1.12 10.62 -7.94
C ARG A 105 -0.12 9.83 -8.31
N ALA A 106 -1.21 10.06 -7.60
CA ALA A 106 -2.49 9.40 -7.83
C ALA A 106 -3.58 10.42 -8.18
N ARG A 107 -4.33 10.15 -9.25
CA ARG A 107 -5.56 10.86 -9.59
C ARG A 107 -6.76 10.10 -9.04
N ILE A 108 -7.49 10.73 -8.14
CA ILE A 108 -8.69 10.20 -7.49
C ILE A 108 -9.89 10.68 -8.30
N LYS A 109 -10.61 9.75 -8.92
CA LYS A 109 -11.82 10.04 -9.69
C LYS A 109 -13.06 9.73 -8.85
N TYR A 110 -13.99 10.67 -8.82
CA TYR A 110 -15.26 10.53 -8.12
C TYR A 110 -16.40 10.24 -9.11
N LYS A 111 -17.49 9.69 -8.60
CA LYS A 111 -18.63 9.26 -9.43
C LYS A 111 -19.38 10.43 -10.07
N ASN A 112 -19.30 11.62 -9.50
CA ASN A 112 -19.85 12.84 -10.09
C ASN A 112 -19.01 13.41 -11.27
N GLY A 113 -17.95 12.71 -11.68
CA GLY A 113 -17.07 13.09 -12.78
C GLY A 113 -15.96 14.08 -12.41
N LYS A 114 -15.94 14.60 -11.17
CA LYS A 114 -14.80 15.40 -10.69
C LYS A 114 -13.62 14.50 -10.36
N ASP A 115 -12.42 15.07 -10.41
CA ASP A 115 -11.21 14.40 -9.98
C ASP A 115 -10.33 15.29 -9.09
N GLN A 116 -9.35 14.66 -8.45
CA GLN A 116 -8.33 15.35 -7.66
C GLN A 116 -7.02 14.59 -7.77
N THR A 117 -5.94 15.29 -8.05
CA THR A 117 -4.59 14.70 -8.04
C THR A 117 -3.92 14.92 -6.69
N GLN A 118 -3.29 13.88 -6.15
CA GLN A 118 -2.54 13.91 -4.90
C GLN A 118 -1.17 13.26 -5.09
N VAL A 119 -0.19 13.77 -4.35
CA VAL A 119 1.16 13.20 -4.32
C VAL A 119 1.40 12.68 -2.91
N HIS A 120 1.63 11.38 -2.81
CA HIS A 120 1.86 10.67 -1.57
C HIS A 120 3.34 10.31 -1.45
N LYS A 121 3.89 10.47 -0.25
CA LYS A 121 5.20 9.92 0.10
C LYS A 121 4.99 8.64 0.88
N LEU A 122 5.80 7.63 0.59
CA LEU A 122 5.74 6.35 1.26
C LEU A 122 7.14 5.92 1.72
N VAL A 123 7.16 5.11 2.77
CA VAL A 123 8.35 4.43 3.28
C VAL A 123 8.11 2.93 3.24
N ASN A 124 9.15 2.17 2.94
CA ASN A 124 9.15 0.71 3.04
C ASN A 124 9.54 0.31 4.46
N GLU A 125 8.60 -0.28 5.20
CA GLU A 125 8.82 -0.87 6.52
C GLU A 125 8.85 -2.39 6.35
N ASP A 126 10.06 -2.95 6.26
CA ASP A 126 10.33 -4.39 6.18
C ASP A 126 9.52 -5.12 5.08
N GLY A 127 9.51 -4.55 3.88
CA GLY A 127 8.76 -5.07 2.73
C GLY A 127 7.33 -4.54 2.62
N THR A 128 6.83 -3.82 3.62
CA THR A 128 5.48 -3.24 3.61
C THR A 128 5.54 -1.74 3.36
N TRP A 129 4.90 -1.27 2.29
CA TRP A 129 4.81 0.18 2.04
C TRP A 129 3.77 0.84 2.93
N LYS A 130 4.15 1.96 3.54
CA LYS A 130 3.31 2.79 4.39
C LYS A 130 3.37 4.24 3.96
N ILE A 131 2.24 4.93 4.03
CA ILE A 131 2.09 6.34 3.69
C ILE A 131 2.67 7.19 4.82
N LEU A 132 3.49 8.16 4.45
CA LEU A 132 3.96 9.20 5.36
C LEU A 132 2.96 10.36 5.34
N LEU A 133 2.27 10.56 6.47
CA LEU A 133 1.47 11.77 6.67
C LEU A 133 2.40 12.94 7.00
N LYS A 134 2.14 14.10 6.39
CA LYS A 134 2.81 15.36 6.70
C LYS A 134 2.05 16.14 7.76
#